data_AF-A0A3N0FHY5-F1
#
_entry.id   AF-A0A3N0FHY5-F1
#
_cell.length_a   1.000
_cell.length_b   1.000
_cell.length_c   1.000
_cell.angle_alpha   90.00
_cell.angle_beta   90.00
_cell.angle_gamma   90.00
#
_symmetry.space_group_name_H-M   'P 1'
#
loop_
_entity.id
_entity.type
_entity.pdbx_description
1 polymer ?
#
loop_
_entity_poly.entity_id
_entity_poly.type
_entity_poly.pdbx_seq_one_letter_code
_entity_poly.pdbx_strand_id
1 'polypeptide(L)'
;MNFEDEGRPKWLVSLAAEDRSGQTLRETGRLAASVSTDYDSSHATIGTNVVYAAIHQFGGKTGRNESVELPARPYLPIDADGELQPEAVRSVLDTIQRHLESAAHG
;
A
#
# COMPACT_ATOMS: atom_id res chain seq x y z
N MET A 1 1.95 -4.25 4.55
CA MET A 1 1.05 -3.93 3.41
C MET A 1 -0.27 -4.66 3.62
N ASN A 2 -1.37 -4.19 3.04
CA ASN A 2 -2.73 -4.67 3.30
C ASN A 2 -3.29 -5.61 2.20
N PHE A 3 -2.42 -6.25 1.39
CA PHE A 3 -2.84 -7.15 0.31
C PHE A 3 -3.68 -8.34 0.80
N GLU A 4 -3.28 -8.97 1.91
CA GLU A 4 -4.01 -10.12 2.48
C GLU A 4 -5.37 -9.71 3.05
N ASP A 5 -5.47 -8.47 3.54
CA ASP A 5 -6.72 -7.90 4.03
C ASP A 5 -7.62 -7.38 2.90
N GLU A 6 -7.12 -7.40 1.65
CA GLU A 6 -7.74 -6.80 0.47
C GLU A 6 -8.00 -5.29 0.62
N GLY A 7 -7.10 -4.58 1.28
CA GLY A 7 -7.22 -3.14 1.51
C GLY A 7 -7.80 -2.78 2.87
N ARG A 8 -7.65 -1.50 3.25
CA ARG A 8 -8.23 -0.89 4.46
C ARG A 8 -8.77 0.51 4.12
N PRO A 9 -10.09 0.73 4.01
CA PRO A 9 -11.14 -0.29 3.97
C PRO A 9 -10.96 -1.25 2.78
N LYS A 10 -11.67 -2.38 2.79
CA LYS A 10 -11.61 -3.38 1.70
C LYS A 10 -11.85 -2.72 0.34
N TRP A 11 -11.00 -3.04 -0.62
CA TRP A 11 -11.12 -2.60 -2.00
C TRP A 11 -12.35 -3.22 -2.66
N LEU A 12 -12.87 -2.52 -3.67
CA LEU A 12 -13.84 -3.11 -4.58
C LEU A 12 -13.20 -4.30 -5.31
N VAL A 13 -13.92 -5.43 -5.31
CA VAL A 13 -13.49 -6.63 -6.02
C VAL A 13 -13.38 -6.32 -7.52
N SER A 14 -12.22 -6.58 -8.12
CA SER A 14 -12.03 -6.41 -9.56
C SER A 14 -12.68 -7.55 -10.33
N LEU A 15 -13.24 -7.30 -11.53
CA LEU A 15 -13.78 -8.33 -12.41
C LEU A 15 -12.81 -9.49 -12.62
N ALA A 16 -11.53 -9.19 -12.86
CA ALA A 16 -10.51 -10.23 -13.03
C ALA A 16 -10.35 -11.12 -11.78
N ALA A 17 -10.57 -10.56 -10.57
CA ALA A 17 -10.53 -11.29 -9.31
C ALA A 17 -11.75 -12.20 -9.18
N GLU A 18 -12.94 -11.73 -9.58
CA GLU A 18 -14.16 -12.55 -9.65
C GLU A 18 -13.97 -13.72 -10.62
N ASP A 19 -13.50 -13.46 -11.84
CA ASP A 19 -13.29 -14.47 -12.89
C ASP A 19 -12.35 -15.60 -12.45
N ARG A 20 -11.30 -15.25 -11.72
CA ARG A 20 -10.31 -16.22 -11.20
C ARG A 20 -10.66 -16.76 -9.82
N SER A 21 -11.78 -16.32 -9.21
CA SER A 21 -12.12 -16.59 -7.81
C SER A 21 -10.96 -16.30 -6.84
N GLY A 22 -10.28 -15.17 -7.05
CA GLY A 22 -9.09 -14.75 -6.30
C GLY A 22 -9.22 -13.36 -5.69
N GLN A 23 -8.11 -12.81 -5.22
CA GLN A 23 -8.06 -11.50 -4.55
C GLN A 23 -7.81 -10.35 -5.54
N THR A 24 -8.36 -9.17 -5.24
CA THR A 24 -8.03 -7.95 -5.99
C THR A 24 -6.56 -7.57 -5.79
N LEU A 25 -5.93 -7.04 -6.85
CA LEU A 25 -4.50 -6.69 -6.84
C LEU A 25 -3.55 -7.88 -6.65
N ARG A 26 -4.06 -9.11 -6.81
CA ARG A 26 -3.31 -10.37 -6.78
C ARG A 26 -3.65 -11.21 -8.01
N GLU A 27 -2.76 -11.15 -8.99
CA GLU A 27 -2.75 -12.07 -10.14
C GLU A 27 -1.60 -13.07 -9.95
N THR A 28 -0.36 -12.64 -10.18
CA THR A 28 0.85 -13.43 -9.95
C THR A 28 1.54 -13.13 -8.62
N GLY A 29 1.06 -12.09 -7.91
CA GLY A 29 1.73 -11.55 -6.72
C GLY A 29 2.90 -10.59 -7.02
N ARG A 30 3.20 -10.31 -8.30
CA ARG A 30 4.31 -9.42 -8.71
C ARG A 30 4.28 -8.05 -8.03
N LEU A 31 3.12 -7.40 -7.93
CA LEU A 31 3.03 -6.08 -7.31
C LEU A 31 3.45 -6.14 -5.84
N ALA A 32 2.84 -7.03 -5.06
CA ALA A 32 3.17 -7.20 -3.64
C ALA A 32 4.65 -7.59 -3.45
N ALA A 33 5.18 -8.46 -4.30
CA ALA A 33 6.59 -8.88 -4.25
C ALA A 33 7.58 -7.79 -4.67
N SER A 34 7.13 -6.77 -5.41
CA SER A 34 7.98 -5.67 -5.89
C SER A 34 8.13 -4.52 -4.89
N VAL A 35 7.36 -4.54 -3.79
CA VAL A 35 7.45 -3.49 -2.79
C VAL A 35 8.73 -3.69 -1.98
N SER A 36 9.55 -2.65 -1.95
CA SER A 36 10.82 -2.60 -1.23
C SER A 36 10.86 -1.41 -0.30
N THR A 37 11.67 -1.53 0.75
CA THR A 37 11.93 -0.47 1.73
C THR A 37 13.42 -0.17 1.80
N ASP A 38 13.76 1.05 2.15
CA ASP A 38 15.11 1.48 2.50
C ASP A 38 15.05 2.45 3.69
N TYR A 39 16.11 2.58 4.48
CA TYR A 39 16.12 3.47 5.64
C TYR A 39 17.52 3.88 6.08
N ASP A 40 17.59 5.05 6.74
CA ASP A 40 18.76 5.53 7.47
C ASP A 40 18.36 6.05 8.86
N SER A 41 19.27 6.73 9.56
CA SER A 41 19.03 7.28 10.90
C SER A 41 17.97 8.39 10.96
N SER A 42 17.54 8.91 9.82
CA SER A 42 16.71 10.11 9.68
C SER A 42 15.49 9.92 8.78
N HIS A 43 15.53 8.97 7.85
CA HIS A 43 14.47 8.75 6.87
C HIS A 43 14.20 7.25 6.67
N ALA A 44 12.98 6.95 6.25
CA ALA A 44 12.57 5.64 5.77
C ALA A 44 11.80 5.83 4.46
N THR A 45 12.08 4.98 3.48
CA THR A 45 11.46 4.99 2.16
C THR A 45 10.77 3.66 1.90
N ILE A 46 9.62 3.71 1.22
CA ILE A 46 8.91 2.54 0.73
C ILE A 46 8.42 2.82 -0.69
N GLY A 47 8.53 1.84 -1.57
CA GLY A 47 8.09 2.01 -2.95
C GLY A 47 8.14 0.72 -3.76
N THR A 48 7.90 0.85 -5.05
CA THR A 48 7.96 -0.25 -6.02
C THR A 48 8.46 0.27 -7.36
N ASN A 49 9.17 -0.57 -8.10
CA ASN A 49 9.67 -0.26 -9.43
C ASN A 49 8.66 -0.64 -10.55
N VAL A 50 7.46 -1.07 -10.19
CA VAL A 50 6.45 -1.52 -11.15
C VAL A 50 5.63 -0.33 -11.66
N VAL A 51 5.62 -0.11 -12.98
CA VAL A 51 5.02 1.08 -13.61
C VAL A 51 3.52 1.25 -13.27
N TYR A 52 2.75 0.17 -13.30
CA TYR A 52 1.31 0.22 -13.05
C TYR A 52 0.94 0.43 -11.56
N ALA A 53 1.94 0.44 -10.67
CA ALA A 53 1.73 0.56 -9.24
C ALA A 53 1.08 1.88 -8.84
N ALA A 54 1.45 2.98 -9.51
CA ALA A 54 0.93 4.32 -9.21
C ALA A 54 -0.58 4.43 -9.47
N ILE A 55 -1.05 4.00 -10.64
CA ILE A 55 -2.49 4.05 -10.97
C ILE A 55 -3.32 3.15 -10.05
N HIS A 56 -2.73 2.08 -9.50
CA HIS A 56 -3.40 1.28 -8.46
C HIS A 56 -3.43 1.97 -7.11
N GLN A 57 -2.33 2.59 -6.67
CA GLN A 57 -2.26 3.30 -5.39
C GLN A 57 -3.24 4.47 -5.35
N PHE A 58 -3.21 5.31 -6.39
CA PHE A 58 -3.90 6.59 -6.39
C PHE A 58 -5.23 6.58 -7.15
N GLY A 59 -5.49 5.55 -7.96
CA GLY A 59 -6.63 5.55 -8.88
C GLY A 59 -6.44 6.56 -10.01
N GLY A 60 -7.53 6.86 -10.71
CA GLY A 60 -7.57 7.85 -11.79
C GLY A 60 -7.95 7.26 -13.14
N LYS A 61 -7.85 8.08 -14.18
CA LYS A 61 -8.24 7.71 -15.53
C LYS A 61 -7.26 6.77 -16.19
N THR A 62 -7.79 5.78 -16.91
CA THR A 62 -7.04 4.76 -17.64
C THR A 62 -7.83 4.25 -18.85
N GLY A 63 -7.28 3.27 -19.55
CA GLY A 63 -7.86 2.71 -20.77
C GLY A 63 -7.62 3.60 -22.00
N ARG A 64 -8.17 3.16 -23.13
CA ARG A 64 -8.02 3.88 -24.40
C ARG A 64 -8.70 5.24 -24.30
N ASN A 65 -7.93 6.30 -24.55
CA ASN A 65 -8.41 7.69 -24.43
C ASN A 65 -8.96 8.03 -23.03
N GLU A 66 -8.39 7.46 -21.96
CA GLU A 66 -8.78 7.79 -20.57
C GLU A 66 -10.26 7.52 -20.27
N SER A 67 -10.87 6.56 -20.97
CA SER A 67 -12.31 6.31 -20.92
C SER A 67 -12.78 5.58 -19.66
N VAL A 68 -11.88 5.15 -18.80
CA VAL A 68 -12.18 4.36 -17.60
C VAL A 68 -11.64 5.08 -16.37
N GLU A 69 -12.50 5.34 -15.39
CA GLU A 69 -12.07 5.79 -14.07
C GLU A 69 -11.78 4.57 -13.20
N LEU A 70 -10.54 4.42 -12.74
CA LEU A 70 -10.13 3.34 -11.86
C LEU A 70 -10.14 3.83 -10.40
N PRO A 71 -10.86 3.17 -9.48
CA PRO A 71 -10.82 3.55 -8.07
C PRO A 71 -9.44 3.28 -7.47
N ALA A 72 -9.02 4.16 -6.56
CA ALA A 72 -7.81 4.00 -5.78
C ALA A 72 -7.86 2.72 -4.92
N ARG A 73 -6.73 2.03 -4.85
CA ARG A 73 -6.52 0.84 -4.03
C ARG A 73 -5.24 1.04 -3.23
N PRO A 74 -5.24 1.91 -2.22
CA PRO A 74 -4.03 2.23 -1.48
C PRO A 74 -3.50 0.98 -0.75
N TYR A 75 -2.29 0.55 -1.11
CA TYR A 75 -1.61 -0.61 -0.54
C TYR A 75 -0.29 -0.26 0.16
N LEU A 76 0.29 0.91 -0.16
CA LEU A 76 1.37 1.51 0.60
C LEU A 76 0.83 2.25 1.83
N PRO A 77 1.61 2.41 2.90
CA PRO A 77 1.21 3.11 4.13
C PRO A 77 1.19 4.65 3.97
N ILE A 78 1.20 5.16 2.74
CA ILE A 78 1.15 6.58 2.40
C ILE A 78 -0.12 6.89 1.60
N ASP A 79 -0.66 8.08 1.73
CA ASP A 79 -1.79 8.56 0.95
C ASP A 79 -1.34 9.28 -0.34
N ALA A 80 -2.28 9.93 -1.03
CA ALA A 80 -2.03 10.63 -2.29
C ALA A 80 -1.17 11.90 -2.12
N ASP A 81 -1.16 12.48 -0.93
CA ASP A 81 -0.38 13.67 -0.60
C ASP A 81 1.03 13.31 -0.12
N GLY A 82 1.31 12.00 0.01
CA GLY A 82 2.59 11.48 0.49
C GLY A 82 2.68 11.38 2.01
N GLU A 83 1.57 11.64 2.71
CA GLU A 83 1.50 11.56 4.16
C GLU A 83 1.22 10.12 4.61
N LEU A 84 1.64 9.77 5.83
CA LEU A 84 1.33 8.45 6.38
C LEU A 84 -0.18 8.32 6.63
N GLN A 85 -0.74 7.18 6.22
CA GLN A 85 -2.12 6.85 6.56
C GLN A 85 -2.29 6.73 8.09
N PRO A 86 -3.45 7.09 8.66
CA PRO A 86 -3.63 7.18 10.11
C PRO A 86 -3.25 5.90 10.89
N GLU A 87 -3.51 4.72 10.34
CA GLU A 87 -3.11 3.45 10.92
C GLU A 87 -1.59 3.20 10.87
N ALA A 88 -0.92 3.68 9.82
CA ALA A 88 0.54 3.60 9.71
C ALA A 88 1.18 4.53 10.76
N VAL A 89 0.65 5.74 10.94
CA VAL A 89 1.08 6.66 12.00
C VAL A 89 1.00 5.98 13.37
N ARG A 90 -0.13 5.35 13.70
CA ARG A 90 -0.29 4.63 14.97
C ARG A 90 0.73 3.51 15.14
N SER A 91 0.98 2.72 14.09
CA SER A 91 1.96 1.63 14.13
C SER A 91 3.40 2.14 14.35
N VAL A 92 3.74 3.28 13.74
CA VAL A 92 5.05 3.91 13.91
C VAL A 92 5.21 4.43 15.34
N LEU A 93 4.21 5.16 15.85
CA LEU A 93 4.22 5.69 17.22
C LEU A 93 4.32 4.58 18.27
N ASP A 94 3.57 3.48 18.10
CA ASP A 94 3.66 2.32 18.98
C ASP A 94 5.06 1.69 18.98
N THR A 95 5.69 1.59 17.81
CA THR A 95 7.05 1.06 17.69
C THR A 95 8.08 1.96 18.39
N ILE A 96 7.96 3.28 18.22
CA ILE A 96 8.80 4.27 18.90
C ILE A 96 8.61 4.17 20.41
N GLN A 97 7.37 4.14 20.89
CA GLN A 97 7.07 4.04 22.32
C GLN A 97 7.68 2.78 22.93
N ARG A 98 7.46 1.61 22.31
CA ARG A 98 8.04 0.35 22.78
C ARG A 98 9.57 0.38 22.83
N HIS A 99 10.21 1.01 21.86
CA HIS A 99 11.67 1.15 21.84
C HIS A 99 12.17 2.02 23.00
N LEU A 100 11.51 3.16 23.25
CA LEU A 100 11.87 4.07 24.34
C LEU A 100 11.66 3.44 25.72
N GLU A 101 10.56 2.71 25.93
CA GLU A 101 10.30 1.98 27.17
C GLU A 101 11.35 0.89 27.41
N SER A 102 11.69 0.13 26.36
CA SER A 102 12.75 -0.89 26.46
C SER A 102 14.12 -0.30 26.81
N ALA A 103 14.44 0.89 26.31
CA ALA A 103 15.71 1.56 26.60
C ALA A 103 15.76 2.15 28.03
N ALA A 104 14.61 2.52 28.60
CA ALA A 104 14.52 3.06 29.96
C ALA A 104 14.57 1.97 31.06
N HIS A 105 14.28 0.72 30.71
CA HIS A 105 14.28 -0.43 31.62
C HIS A 105 15.47 -1.38 31.42
N GLY A 106 16.42 -1.03 30.54
CA GLY A 106 17.67 -1.75 30.28
C GLY A 106 18.86 -1.21 31.04
#